data_AF-A0A2S9G9I1-F1
#
_entry.id   AF-A0A2S9G9I1-F1
#
_cell.length_a   1.000
_cell.length_b   1.000
_cell.length_c   1.000
_cell.angle_alpha   90.00
_cell.angle_beta   90.00
_cell.angle_gamma   90.00
#
_symmetry.space_group_name_H-M   'P 1'
#
loop_
_entity.id
_entity.type
_entity.pdbx_description
1 polymer ?
#
loop_
_entity_poly.entity_id
_entity_poly.type
_entity_poly.pdbx_seq_one_letter_code
_entity_poly.pdbx_strand_id
1 'polypeptide(L)'
;GMLAQAARRSTQVQWLTAPAEHLPFDDGSLDAVVTTSAFHWFSQPAALREFHRVLAPGGFAAVATLSPRQQLSGLPLRVLSANQL
;
A
#
# COMPACT_ATOMS: atom_id res chain seq x y z
N GLY A 1 -9.15 -21.81 -0.84
CA GLY A 1 -8.41 -20.62 -1.35
C GLY A 1 -7.97 -19.74 -0.20
N MET A 2 -7.18 -18.68 -0.50
CA MET A 2 -6.61 -17.78 0.53
C MET A 2 -7.68 -17.14 1.43
N LEU A 3 -8.80 -16.66 0.88
CA LEU A 3 -9.87 -16.05 1.69
C LEU A 3 -10.57 -17.05 2.62
N ALA A 4 -10.77 -18.30 2.20
CA ALA A 4 -11.33 -19.33 3.07
C ALA A 4 -10.42 -19.64 4.27
N GLN A 5 -9.09 -19.48 4.13
CA GLN A 5 -8.14 -19.60 5.23
C GLN A 5 -8.20 -18.37 6.15
N ALA A 6 -8.30 -17.17 5.57
CA ALA A 6 -8.40 -15.91 6.31
C ALA A 6 -9.68 -15.82 7.15
N ALA A 7 -10.82 -16.23 6.60
CA ALA A 7 -12.12 -16.28 7.28
C ALA A 7 -12.12 -17.15 8.55
N ARG A 8 -11.24 -18.15 8.63
CA ARG A 8 -11.08 -18.96 9.85
C ARG A 8 -10.25 -18.29 10.93
N ARG A 9 -9.49 -17.23 10.61
CA ARG A 9 -8.66 -16.48 11.57
C ARG A 9 -9.40 -15.33 12.22
N SER A 10 -10.39 -14.75 11.54
CA SER A 10 -11.21 -13.69 12.10
C SER A 10 -12.57 -13.65 11.43
N THR A 11 -13.61 -13.64 12.25
CA THR A 11 -15.00 -13.39 11.86
C THR A 11 -15.38 -11.90 11.96
N GLN A 12 -14.50 -11.06 12.53
CA GLN A 12 -14.71 -9.60 12.64
C GLN A 12 -14.27 -8.85 11.38
N VAL A 13 -13.58 -9.52 10.46
CA VAL A 13 -13.11 -8.95 9.19
C VAL A 13 -14.01 -9.43 8.05
N GLN A 14 -14.45 -8.49 7.21
CA GLN A 14 -15.10 -8.81 5.94
C GLN A 14 -14.05 -9.13 4.88
N TRP A 15 -14.02 -10.38 4.41
CA TRP A 15 -13.07 -10.86 3.41
C TRP A 15 -13.66 -10.78 2.01
N LEU A 16 -13.01 -10.04 1.10
CA LEU A 16 -13.51 -9.82 -0.27
C LEU A 16 -12.47 -10.25 -1.31
N THR A 17 -12.94 -10.74 -2.45
CA THR A 17 -12.12 -11.01 -3.64
C THR A 17 -12.23 -9.84 -4.59
N ALA A 18 -11.14 -9.13 -4.83
CA ALA A 18 -11.06 -8.08 -5.83
C ALA A 18 -9.60 -7.86 -6.26
N PRO A 19 -9.35 -7.42 -7.52
CA PRO A 19 -8.06 -6.85 -7.87
C PRO A 19 -7.82 -5.53 -7.13
N ALA A 20 -6.58 -5.20 -6.83
CA ALA A 20 -6.24 -3.96 -6.12
C ALA A 20 -6.54 -2.70 -6.95
N GLU A 21 -6.67 -2.87 -8.26
CA GLU A 21 -7.00 -1.84 -9.24
C GLU A 21 -8.50 -1.54 -9.34
N HIS A 22 -9.37 -2.41 -8.80
CA HIS A 22 -10.83 -2.24 -8.80
C HIS A 22 -11.43 -2.81 -7.51
N LEU A 23 -11.41 -2.01 -6.46
CA LEU A 23 -11.93 -2.36 -5.14
C LEU A 23 -13.45 -2.16 -5.09
N PRO A 24 -14.19 -3.05 -4.40
CA PRO A 24 -15.65 -3.01 -4.31
C PRO A 24 -16.12 -2.04 -3.21
N PHE A 25 -15.57 -0.83 -3.22
CA PHE A 25 -15.88 0.23 -2.25
C PHE A 25 -16.23 1.51 -2.99
N ASP A 26 -17.08 2.32 -2.37
CA ASP A 26 -17.47 3.62 -2.89
C ASP A 26 -16.32 4.63 -2.78
N ASP A 27 -16.44 5.73 -3.52
CA ASP A 27 -15.48 6.83 -3.43
C ASP A 27 -15.49 7.41 -2.01
N GLY A 28 -14.29 7.61 -1.44
CA GLY A 28 -14.16 8.24 -0.13
C GLY A 28 -14.69 7.43 1.06
N SER A 29 -14.92 6.12 0.93
CA SER A 29 -15.55 5.32 1.97
C SER A 29 -14.61 4.74 3.03
N LEU A 30 -13.29 4.80 2.82
CA LEU A 30 -12.28 4.21 3.70
C LEU A 30 -11.37 5.25 4.34
N ASP A 31 -11.08 5.10 5.63
CA ASP A 31 -10.11 5.96 6.32
C ASP A 31 -8.65 5.59 6.00
N ALA A 32 -8.40 4.31 5.68
CA ALA A 32 -7.07 3.81 5.41
C ALA A 32 -7.04 2.64 4.42
N VAL A 33 -5.97 2.56 3.65
CA VAL A 33 -5.61 1.40 2.83
C VAL A 33 -4.23 0.91 3.25
N VAL A 34 -4.11 -0.38 3.57
CA VAL A 34 -2.84 -0.97 4.00
C VAL A 34 -2.49 -2.15 3.09
N THR A 35 -1.25 -2.16 2.60
CA THR A 35 -0.70 -3.30 1.87
C THR A 35 0.60 -3.74 2.54
N THR A 36 0.74 -5.04 2.76
CA THR A 36 1.94 -5.64 3.36
C THR A 36 2.45 -6.75 2.45
N SER A 37 3.64 -6.58 1.88
CA SER A 37 4.31 -7.57 1.03
C SER A 37 3.52 -7.99 -0.23
N ALA A 38 2.60 -7.14 -0.70
CA ALA A 38 1.76 -7.44 -1.87
C ALA A 38 1.92 -6.44 -3.02
N PHE A 39 2.40 -5.21 -2.74
CA PHE A 39 2.35 -4.09 -3.69
C PHE A 39 3.08 -4.35 -5.01
N HIS A 40 4.12 -5.18 -5.01
CA HIS A 40 4.87 -5.56 -6.22
C HIS A 40 4.09 -6.43 -7.20
N TRP A 41 2.99 -7.04 -6.78
CA TRP A 41 2.09 -7.80 -7.67
C TRP A 41 1.08 -6.91 -8.39
N PHE A 42 0.90 -5.66 -7.95
CA PHE A 42 -0.12 -4.78 -8.50
C PHE A 42 0.39 -3.99 -9.70
N SER A 43 -0.54 -3.60 -10.57
CA SER A 43 -0.32 -2.50 -11.51
C SER A 43 -0.28 -1.19 -10.71
N GLN A 44 0.90 -0.83 -10.21
CA GLN A 44 1.09 0.20 -9.20
C GLN A 44 0.39 1.54 -9.54
N PRO A 45 0.46 2.10 -10.77
CA PRO A 45 -0.24 3.34 -11.08
C PRO A 45 -1.77 3.20 -11.01
N ALA A 46 -2.31 2.05 -11.41
CA ALA A 46 -3.75 1.80 -11.36
C ALA A 46 -4.21 1.54 -9.91
N ALA A 47 -3.48 0.73 -9.16
CA ALA A 47 -3.77 0.46 -7.75
C ALA A 47 -3.68 1.73 -6.90
N LEU A 48 -2.67 2.60 -7.10
CA LEU A 48 -2.59 3.87 -6.36
C LEU A 48 -3.74 4.82 -6.68
N ARG A 49 -4.20 4.88 -7.94
CA ARG A 49 -5.42 5.64 -8.29
C ARG A 49 -6.64 5.08 -7.58
N GLU A 50 -6.75 3.76 -7.53
CA GLU A 50 -7.87 3.10 -6.87
C GLU A 50 -7.84 3.29 -5.36
N PHE A 51 -6.66 3.22 -4.73
CA PHE A 51 -6.50 3.52 -3.31
C PHE A 51 -6.89 4.96 -3.01
N HIS A 52 -6.47 5.91 -3.84
CA HIS A 52 -6.88 7.31 -3.70
C HIS A 52 -8.40 7.47 -3.86
N ARG A 53 -9.03 6.78 -4.81
CA ARG A 53 -10.49 6.86 -5.05
C ARG A 53 -11.28 6.45 -3.81
N VAL A 54 -10.92 5.33 -3.18
CA VAL A 54 -11.67 4.79 -2.03
C VAL A 54 -11.36 5.50 -0.71
N LEU A 55 -10.29 6.29 -0.63
CA LEU A 55 -9.89 6.98 0.60
C LEU A 55 -10.73 8.25 0.83
N ALA A 56 -11.28 8.39 2.03
CA ALA A 56 -11.95 9.60 2.51
C ALA A 56 -10.98 10.80 2.52
N PRO A 57 -11.48 12.05 2.47
CA PRO A 57 -10.65 13.22 2.70
C PRO A 57 -9.88 13.12 4.02
N GLY A 58 -8.54 13.18 3.95
CA GLY A 58 -7.66 13.01 5.12
C GLY A 58 -7.26 11.56 5.44
N GLY A 59 -7.78 10.57 4.70
CA GLY A 59 -7.35 9.18 4.78
C GLY A 59 -5.95 8.95 4.22
N PHE A 60 -5.34 7.81 4.53
CA PHE A 60 -3.96 7.51 4.12
C PHE A 60 -3.77 6.09 3.58
N ALA A 61 -2.83 5.96 2.64
CA ALA A 61 -2.37 4.66 2.15
C ALA A 61 -0.99 4.33 2.75
N ALA A 62 -0.85 3.16 3.36
CA ALA A 62 0.41 2.64 3.87
C ALA A 62 0.86 1.42 3.02
N VAL A 63 2.03 1.54 2.39
CA VAL A 63 2.63 0.46 1.60
C VAL A 63 3.88 -0.04 2.29
N ALA A 64 3.80 -1.25 2.85
CA ALA A 64 4.95 -1.95 3.40
C ALA A 64 5.42 -3.01 2.40
N THR A 65 6.65 -2.86 1.90
CA THR A 65 7.29 -3.83 1.01
C THR A 65 8.54 -4.41 1.66
N LEU A 66 8.89 -5.63 1.28
CA LEU A 66 10.16 -6.23 1.63
C LEU A 66 11.20 -5.79 0.61
N SER A 67 12.07 -4.88 1.02
CA SER A 67 13.27 -4.57 0.25
C SER A 67 14.40 -5.47 0.74
N PRO A 68 15.21 -6.08 -0.15
CA PRO A 68 16.50 -6.62 0.25
C PRO A 68 17.26 -5.56 1.04
N ARG A 69 18.05 -5.98 2.03
CA ARG A 69 18.97 -5.06 2.70
C ARG A 69 19.85 -4.43 1.63
N GLN A 70 19.63 -3.13 1.37
CA GLN A 70 20.56 -2.36 0.56
C GLN A 70 21.82 -2.19 1.43
N GLN A 71 22.89 -2.93 1.11
CA GLN A 71 24.21 -2.52 1.56
C GLN A 71 24.51 -1.19 0.87
N LEU A 72 24.37 -0.08 1.60
CA LEU A 72 24.83 1.24 1.18
C LEU A 72 26.37 1.31 1.24
N SER A 73 27.07 0.33 0.68
CA SER A 73 28.52 0.36 0.57
C SER A 73 28.90 1.19 -0.65
N GLY A 74 29.35 2.43 -0.43
CA GLY A 74 30.11 3.20 -1.43
C GLY A 74 29.39 4.32 -2.18
N LEU A 75 28.16 4.70 -1.82
CA LEU A 75 27.57 5.93 -2.38
C LEU A 75 28.11 7.15 -1.61
N PRO A 76 28.75 8.13 -2.26
CA PRO A 76 29.09 9.38 -1.61
C PRO A 76 27.77 10.11 -1.30
N LEU A 77 27.31 10.02 -0.06
CA LEU A 77 26.22 10.85 0.43
C LEU A 77 26.69 12.31 0.37
N ARG A 78 26.42 13.02 -0.73
CA ARG A 78 26.48 14.47 -0.73
C ARG A 78 25.29 14.96 0.11
N VAL A 79 25.56 15.27 1.36
CA VAL A 79 24.66 16.08 2.19
C VAL A 79 24.52 17.43 1.49
N LEU A 80 23.40 17.67 0.82
CA LEU A 80 23.03 19.00 0.36
C LEU A 80 22.64 19.81 1.61
N SER A 81 23.61 20.51 2.18
CA SER A 81 23.35 21.51 3.22
C SER A 81 22.74 22.74 2.57
N ALA A 82 21.63 23.24 3.12
CA ALA A 82 20.88 24.39 2.62
C ALA A 82 21.62 25.75 2.76
N ASN A 83 22.89 25.76 3.16
CA ASN A 83 23.70 26.97 3.39
C ASN A 83 24.66 27.32 2.23
N GLN A 84 24.32 26.98 0.98
CA GLN A 84 25.15 27.26 -0.20
C GLN A 84 24.39 28.00 -1.32
N LEU A 85 23.40 28.83 -0.96
CA LEU A 85 22.85 29.88 -1.83
C LEU A 85 23.00 31.24 -1.15
#